data_AF-A0A7X3ZYF0-F1
#
_entry.id   AF-A0A7X3ZYF0-F1
#
_cell.length_a   1.000
_cell.length_b   1.000
_cell.length_c   1.000
_cell.angle_alpha   90.00
_cell.angle_beta   90.00
_cell.angle_gamma   90.00
#
_symmetry.space_group_name_H-M   'P 1'
#
loop_
_entity.id
_entity.type
_entity.pdbx_description
1 polymer ?
#
loop_
_entity_poly.entity_id
_entity_poly.type
_entity_poly.pdbx_seq_one_letter_code
_entity_poly.pdbx_strand_id
1 'polypeptide(L)'
;MQLDHQFVSGRELPNRPRRFQRGVRWWASLPQLVPAVLSLLLVALPTVIPPANAEEASEIPAAEALAAWQGGVSSDARMLARRIHLGESSALLVNEQRLGELAIEIDQVLENIRNRYPETAEVAARSRFRPATLLLTVEGGLFDAIAQRWNGAGRVPLTGFEEFDALNSRLGLHAWESMPLLASVVMNFSERANLHVARQAYLDLDGVVDAELDVYLEDGPDIAVTSASGRWFVMMRKAWGDCPSGCLHSRTSFFVVNHGHVERVDGNRAEGMEEFRSAVPSREWPRWIE
;
A
#
# COMPACT_ATOMS: atom_id res chain seq x y z
N MET A 1 10.52 31.56 -51.28
CA MET A 1 10.09 30.23 -50.79
C MET A 1 9.29 30.48 -49.52
N GLN A 2 7.97 30.62 -49.65
CA GLN A 2 7.05 30.89 -48.54
C GLN A 2 6.49 29.56 -48.03
N LEU A 3 6.34 29.44 -46.71
CA LEU A 3 5.67 28.31 -46.07
C LEU A 3 4.41 28.84 -45.38
N ASP A 4 3.26 28.52 -45.96
CA ASP A 4 1.96 28.83 -45.36
C ASP A 4 1.64 27.81 -44.26
N HIS A 5 1.51 28.29 -43.02
CA HIS A 5 1.00 27.48 -41.92
C HIS A 5 -0.53 27.52 -41.89
N GLN A 6 -1.19 26.53 -42.49
CA GLN A 6 -2.62 26.30 -42.28
C GLN A 6 -2.88 25.66 -40.91
N PHE A 7 -3.47 26.43 -40.00
CA PHE A 7 -4.04 25.91 -38.75
C PHE A 7 -5.36 25.20 -39.03
N VAL A 8 -5.37 23.86 -38.88
CA VAL A 8 -6.61 23.07 -38.94
C VAL A 8 -7.26 23.05 -37.56
N SER A 9 -8.17 23.99 -37.33
CA SER A 9 -9.12 23.94 -36.21
C SER A 9 -10.25 22.96 -36.53
N GLY A 10 -10.46 21.94 -35.69
CA GLY A 10 -11.59 21.02 -35.87
C GLY A 10 -11.42 19.62 -35.28
N ARG A 11 -11.47 19.50 -33.96
CA ARG A 11 -11.90 18.25 -33.30
C ARG A 11 -12.84 18.58 -32.15
N GLU A 12 -14.13 18.42 -32.41
CA GLU A 12 -15.16 18.42 -31.38
C GLU A 12 -14.91 17.23 -30.43
N LEU A 13 -14.85 17.52 -29.12
CA LEU A 13 -14.79 16.48 -28.10
C LEU A 13 -16.20 15.91 -27.88
N PRO A 14 -16.38 14.58 -27.84
CA PRO A 14 -17.70 13.99 -27.63
C PRO A 14 -18.20 14.27 -26.20
N ASN A 15 -19.35 14.94 -26.11
CA ASN A 15 -20.10 15.15 -24.88
C ASN A 15 -20.36 13.81 -24.16
N ARG A 16 -19.69 13.57 -23.02
CA ARG A 16 -20.08 12.49 -22.10
C ARG A 16 -21.30 12.92 -21.27
N PRO A 17 -22.44 12.19 -21.33
CA PRO A 17 -23.61 12.57 -20.56
C PRO A 17 -23.42 12.24 -19.07
N ARG A 18 -23.50 13.26 -18.21
CA ARG A 18 -23.71 13.09 -16.76
C ARG A 18 -25.07 12.43 -16.50
N ARG A 19 -25.11 11.18 -16.02
CA ARG A 19 -26.27 10.59 -15.33
C ARG A 19 -25.86 9.36 -14.50
N PHE A 20 -25.61 9.59 -13.21
CA PHE A 20 -25.86 8.59 -12.18
C PHE A 20 -27.00 9.11 -11.29
N GLN A 21 -28.23 8.65 -11.57
CA GLN A 21 -29.34 8.88 -10.66
C GLN A 21 -29.15 7.98 -9.44
N ARG A 22 -29.09 8.58 -8.24
CA ARG A 22 -29.10 7.84 -6.97
C ARG A 22 -30.40 7.05 -6.89
N GLY A 23 -30.30 5.72 -6.88
CA GLY A 23 -31.46 4.83 -6.82
C GLY A 23 -32.17 4.95 -5.47
N VAL A 24 -33.44 5.40 -5.52
CA VAL A 24 -34.31 5.44 -4.34
C VAL A 24 -34.60 4.01 -3.89
N ARG A 25 -34.14 3.65 -2.68
CA ARG A 25 -34.45 2.34 -2.07
C ARG A 25 -35.95 2.24 -1.77
N TRP A 26 -36.64 1.39 -2.52
CA TRP A 26 -38.02 1.00 -2.21
C TRP A 26 -38.05 0.19 -0.92
N TRP A 27 -38.88 0.62 0.04
CA TRP A 27 -39.24 -0.19 1.20
C TRP A 27 -40.34 -1.18 0.80
N ALA A 28 -39.95 -2.43 0.58
CA ALA A 28 -40.91 -3.54 0.50
C ALA A 28 -41.13 -4.13 1.91
N SER A 29 -42.38 -4.10 2.35
CA SER A 29 -42.83 -4.55 3.67
C SER A 29 -42.62 -6.06 3.90
N LEU A 30 -41.89 -6.40 4.96
CA LEU A 30 -41.84 -7.76 5.53
C LEU A 30 -42.99 -7.97 6.54
N PRO A 31 -43.72 -9.10 6.49
CA PRO A 31 -44.78 -9.41 7.45
C PRO A 31 -44.21 -9.90 8.79
N GLN A 32 -44.85 -9.48 9.89
CA GLN A 32 -44.53 -9.90 11.26
C GLN A 32 -45.17 -11.27 11.60
N LEU A 33 -44.37 -12.28 11.92
CA LEU A 33 -44.68 -13.47 12.74
C LEU A 33 -43.33 -14.06 13.24
N VAL A 34 -43.16 -14.71 14.39
CA VAL A 34 -43.86 -14.79 15.69
C VAL A 34 -42.79 -15.20 16.73
N PRO A 35 -42.85 -14.79 18.02
CA PRO A 35 -41.75 -15.07 18.96
C PRO A 35 -41.69 -16.54 19.40
N ALA A 36 -40.50 -17.13 19.34
CA ALA A 36 -40.21 -18.44 19.91
C ALA A 36 -39.16 -18.32 21.03
N VAL A 37 -39.63 -18.59 22.24
CA VAL A 37 -38.91 -18.74 23.51
C VAL A 37 -37.50 -19.33 23.34
N LEU A 38 -36.47 -18.58 23.75
CA LEU A 38 -35.14 -19.12 24.04
C LEU A 38 -34.86 -19.00 25.54
N SER A 39 -34.74 -20.13 26.21
CA SER A 39 -34.58 -20.21 27.66
C SER A 39 -33.23 -19.64 28.12
N LEU A 40 -33.23 -18.82 29.18
CA LEU A 40 -32.01 -18.43 29.87
C LEU A 40 -31.35 -19.66 30.49
N LEU A 41 -30.16 -20.01 30.01
CA LEU A 41 -29.23 -20.91 30.69
C LEU A 41 -28.14 -20.04 31.33
N LEU A 42 -28.39 -19.58 32.56
CA LEU A 42 -27.36 -18.96 33.40
C LEU A 42 -26.35 -20.03 33.83
N VAL A 43 -25.31 -20.21 33.03
CA VAL A 43 -24.10 -20.92 33.47
C VAL A 43 -23.26 -19.92 34.26
N ALA A 44 -23.16 -20.12 35.57
CA ALA A 44 -22.27 -19.36 36.42
C ALA A 44 -20.81 -19.72 36.07
N LEU A 45 -20.17 -18.88 35.25
CA LEU A 45 -18.73 -18.97 35.03
C LEU A 45 -17.99 -18.54 36.30
N PRO A 46 -16.98 -19.28 36.76
CA PRO A 46 -16.16 -18.84 37.88
C PRO A 46 -15.40 -17.57 37.49
N THR A 47 -15.51 -16.54 38.30
CA THR A 47 -14.68 -15.32 38.20
C THR A 47 -13.23 -15.68 38.47
N VAL A 48 -12.47 -15.95 37.41
CA VAL A 48 -11.02 -16.01 37.46
C VAL A 48 -10.53 -14.58 37.68
N ILE A 49 -10.19 -14.26 38.93
CA ILE A 49 -9.51 -13.02 39.27
C ILE A 49 -8.08 -13.13 38.72
N PRO A 50 -7.67 -12.31 37.73
CA PRO A 50 -6.29 -12.29 37.29
C PRO A 50 -5.40 -11.80 38.45
N PRO A 51 -4.20 -12.39 38.65
CA PRO A 51 -3.28 -11.91 39.68
C PRO A 51 -2.86 -10.48 39.36
N ALA A 52 -2.92 -9.59 40.36
CA ALA A 52 -2.75 -8.14 40.21
C ALA A 52 -1.32 -7.65 39.87
N ASN A 53 -0.44 -8.54 39.41
CA ASN A 53 0.99 -8.31 39.18
C ASN A 53 1.41 -8.78 37.77
N ALA A 54 0.74 -8.27 36.72
CA ALA A 54 1.01 -8.62 35.32
C ALA A 54 1.37 -7.41 34.42
N GLU A 55 1.64 -6.24 35.00
CA GLU A 55 2.01 -4.99 34.29
C GLU A 55 3.48 -4.57 34.48
N GLU A 56 4.37 -5.49 34.84
CA GLU A 56 5.83 -5.31 34.71
C GLU A 56 6.41 -6.18 33.58
N ALA A 57 5.68 -6.26 32.46
CA ALA A 57 6.19 -6.82 31.21
C ALA A 57 7.12 -5.83 30.50
N SER A 58 8.31 -5.61 31.08
CA SER A 58 9.52 -5.03 30.49
C SER A 58 9.31 -4.12 29.26
N GLU A 59 9.30 -2.80 29.44
CA GLU A 59 9.20 -1.80 28.34
C GLU A 59 10.50 -1.66 27.51
N ILE A 60 11.49 -2.53 27.69
CA ILE A 60 12.80 -2.44 27.03
C ILE A 60 12.85 -2.95 25.55
N PRO A 61 11.99 -3.84 25.01
CA PRO A 61 12.23 -4.42 23.69
C PRO A 61 11.95 -3.47 22.51
N ALA A 62 11.08 -2.46 22.66
CA ALA A 62 10.66 -1.62 21.53
C ALA A 62 11.78 -0.70 21.02
N ALA A 63 12.51 -0.03 21.92
CA ALA A 63 13.57 0.92 21.55
C ALA A 63 14.82 0.20 21.00
N GLU A 64 15.20 -0.93 21.59
CA GLU A 64 16.34 -1.73 21.11
C GLU A 64 16.04 -2.40 19.76
N ALA A 65 14.82 -2.92 19.55
CA ALA A 65 14.40 -3.43 18.24
C ALA A 65 14.40 -2.35 17.15
N LEU A 66 13.96 -1.13 17.47
CA LEU A 66 13.98 0.00 16.55
C LEU A 66 15.42 0.41 16.18
N ALA A 67 16.34 0.41 17.14
CA ALA A 67 17.76 0.70 16.91
C ALA A 67 18.46 -0.39 16.08
N ALA A 68 18.18 -1.68 16.35
CA ALA A 68 18.71 -2.80 15.58
C ALA A 68 18.26 -2.76 14.11
N TRP A 69 17.00 -2.41 13.86
CA TRP A 69 16.44 -2.24 12.51
C TRP A 69 17.16 -1.17 11.68
N GLN A 70 17.60 -0.07 12.30
CA GLN A 70 18.28 1.03 11.61
C GLN A 70 19.69 0.68 11.12
N GLY A 71 20.39 -0.24 11.80
CA GLY A 71 21.80 -0.55 11.54
C GLY A 71 22.08 -1.83 10.74
N GLY A 72 21.26 -2.89 10.90
CA GLY A 72 21.61 -4.23 10.39
C GLY A 72 20.89 -4.68 9.12
N VAL A 73 19.66 -4.22 8.89
CA VAL A 73 18.74 -4.84 7.92
C VAL A 73 18.91 -4.29 6.51
N SER A 74 18.95 -5.14 5.47
CA SER A 74 19.09 -4.68 4.07
C SER A 74 17.94 -3.76 3.61
N SER A 75 18.21 -2.91 2.61
CA SER A 75 17.19 -2.04 2.00
C SER A 75 16.04 -2.84 1.40
N ASP A 76 16.35 -4.00 0.81
CA ASP A 76 15.36 -4.90 0.20
C ASP A 76 14.37 -5.41 1.25
N ALA A 77 14.88 -5.92 2.37
CA ALA A 77 14.05 -6.49 3.41
C ALA A 77 13.13 -5.44 4.07
N ARG A 78 13.63 -4.22 4.33
CA ARG A 78 12.80 -3.09 4.81
C ARG A 78 11.67 -2.74 3.84
N MET A 79 11.97 -2.75 2.54
CA MET A 79 11.03 -2.40 1.49
C MET A 79 9.94 -3.47 1.29
N LEU A 80 10.32 -4.74 1.35
CA LEU A 80 9.39 -5.88 1.28
C LEU A 80 8.52 -5.98 2.54
N ALA A 81 9.10 -5.78 3.73
CA ALA A 81 8.35 -5.67 4.98
C ALA A 81 7.30 -4.56 4.91
N ARG A 82 7.63 -3.39 4.32
CA ARG A 82 6.69 -2.28 4.13
C ARG A 82 5.58 -2.66 3.16
N ARG A 83 5.89 -3.31 2.03
CA ARG A 83 4.88 -3.81 1.07
C ARG A 83 3.89 -4.79 1.73
N ILE A 84 4.39 -5.77 2.50
CA ILE A 84 3.55 -6.75 3.22
C ILE A 84 2.68 -6.03 4.26
N HIS A 85 3.28 -5.25 5.15
CA HIS A 85 2.56 -4.60 6.26
C HIS A 85 1.44 -3.67 5.77
N LEU A 86 1.64 -2.97 4.66
CA LEU A 86 0.62 -2.10 4.06
C LEU A 86 -0.55 -2.87 3.45
N GLY A 87 -0.34 -4.14 3.05
CA GLY A 87 -1.41 -5.03 2.58
C GLY A 87 -2.16 -5.75 3.71
N GLU A 88 -1.48 -6.01 4.85
CA GLU A 88 -2.07 -6.68 6.02
C GLU A 88 -2.84 -5.73 6.95
N SER A 89 -2.44 -4.46 7.04
CA SER A 89 -2.94 -3.51 8.04
C SER A 89 -4.02 -2.58 7.52
N SER A 90 -5.18 -2.55 8.20
CA SER A 90 -6.23 -1.55 8.02
C SER A 90 -6.02 -0.27 8.84
N ALA A 91 -4.90 -0.14 9.55
CA ALA A 91 -4.57 1.06 10.32
C ALA A 91 -4.02 2.18 9.41
N LEU A 92 -4.42 3.44 9.68
CA LEU A 92 -3.93 4.64 8.99
C LEU A 92 -2.43 4.89 9.20
N LEU A 93 -1.85 4.34 10.27
CA LEU A 93 -0.43 4.43 10.57
C LEU A 93 0.19 3.03 10.60
N VAL A 94 1.41 2.93 10.07
CA VAL A 94 2.26 1.75 10.07
C VAL A 94 2.72 1.44 11.50
N ASN A 95 2.66 0.16 11.89
CA ASN A 95 3.24 -0.31 13.13
C ASN A 95 4.75 -0.54 12.90
N GLU A 96 5.58 0.36 13.42
CA GLU A 96 7.04 0.33 13.26
C GLU A 96 7.71 -0.90 13.88
N GLN A 97 7.18 -1.40 15.01
CA GLN A 97 7.68 -2.63 15.64
C GLN A 97 7.43 -3.83 14.70
N ARG A 98 6.19 -4.00 14.22
CA ARG A 98 5.85 -5.11 13.31
C ARG A 98 6.61 -5.01 11.99
N LEU A 99 6.83 -3.79 11.49
CA LEU A 99 7.67 -3.52 10.32
C LEU A 99 9.13 -3.96 10.55
N GLY A 100 9.68 -3.68 11.73
CA GLY A 100 11.03 -4.10 12.13
C GLY A 100 11.17 -5.62 12.21
N GLU A 101 10.23 -6.29 12.89
CA GLU A 101 10.15 -7.76 12.98
C GLU A 101 10.12 -8.40 11.58
N LEU A 102 9.16 -7.99 10.73
CA LEU A 102 9.05 -8.47 9.35
C LEU A 102 10.33 -8.23 8.54
N ALA A 103 10.98 -7.08 8.71
CA ALA A 103 12.20 -6.77 7.98
C ALA A 103 13.36 -7.67 8.40
N ILE A 104 13.50 -7.99 9.70
CA ILE A 104 14.52 -8.94 10.18
C ILE A 104 14.24 -10.36 9.65
N GLU A 105 12.99 -10.82 9.72
CA GLU A 105 12.58 -12.13 9.18
C GLU A 105 12.90 -12.26 7.68
N ILE A 106 12.54 -11.25 6.88
CA ILE A 106 12.77 -11.23 5.43
C ILE A 106 14.26 -11.13 5.11
N ASP A 107 15.04 -10.37 5.86
CA ASP A 107 16.48 -10.24 5.60
C ASP A 107 17.19 -11.58 5.74
N GLN A 108 16.85 -12.34 6.79
CA GLN A 108 17.38 -13.67 6.99
C GLN A 108 16.96 -14.64 5.87
N VAL A 109 15.74 -14.51 5.34
CA VAL A 109 15.25 -15.29 4.19
C VAL A 109 16.02 -14.94 2.90
N LEU A 110 16.21 -13.65 2.61
CA LEU A 110 16.98 -13.18 1.45
C LEU A 110 18.45 -13.59 1.53
N GLU A 111 19.06 -13.49 2.71
CA GLU A 111 20.43 -13.93 2.96
C GLU A 111 20.59 -15.43 2.68
N ASN A 112 19.69 -16.27 3.21
CA ASN A 112 19.71 -17.71 2.97
C ASN A 112 19.59 -18.04 1.47
N ILE A 113 18.72 -17.34 0.72
CA ILE A 113 18.60 -17.51 -0.73
C ILE A 113 19.89 -17.09 -1.44
N ARG A 114 20.42 -15.90 -1.15
CA ARG A 114 21.61 -15.33 -1.80
C ARG A 114 22.88 -16.14 -1.52
N ASN A 115 23.06 -16.63 -0.29
CA ASN A 115 24.16 -17.53 0.09
C ASN A 115 24.07 -18.88 -0.63
N ARG A 116 22.85 -19.38 -0.91
CA ARG A 116 22.63 -20.67 -1.59
C ARG A 116 22.65 -20.56 -3.12
N TYR A 117 22.22 -19.42 -3.67
CA TYR A 117 22.07 -19.13 -5.10
C TYR A 117 22.69 -17.75 -5.42
N PRO A 118 24.04 -17.66 -5.54
CA PRO A 118 24.74 -16.38 -5.71
C PRO A 118 24.33 -15.59 -6.95
N GLU A 119 23.73 -16.22 -7.96
CA GLU A 119 23.19 -15.52 -9.15
C GLU A 119 21.99 -14.60 -8.84
N THR A 120 21.48 -14.62 -7.60
CA THR A 120 20.40 -13.76 -7.12
C THR A 120 20.87 -12.50 -6.40
N ALA A 121 22.18 -12.36 -6.13
CA ALA A 121 22.73 -11.27 -5.33
C ALA A 121 22.48 -9.87 -5.92
N GLU A 122 22.32 -9.76 -7.24
CA GLU A 122 22.05 -8.52 -7.96
C GLU A 122 20.55 -8.15 -8.07
N VAL A 123 19.64 -9.04 -7.66
CA VAL A 123 18.20 -8.77 -7.69
C VAL A 123 17.83 -8.02 -6.41
N ALA A 124 17.40 -6.76 -6.56
CA ALA A 124 16.93 -5.90 -5.49
C ALA A 124 15.40 -5.79 -5.48
N ALA A 125 14.82 -5.42 -4.34
CA ALA A 125 13.43 -4.98 -4.26
C ALA A 125 13.31 -3.51 -4.72
N ARG A 126 12.17 -3.13 -5.32
CA ARG A 126 11.94 -1.74 -5.79
C ARG A 126 10.77 -1.06 -5.07
N SER A 127 10.81 0.26 -4.93
CA SER A 127 9.61 0.97 -4.44
C SER A 127 8.61 1.03 -5.59
N ARG A 128 7.38 0.55 -5.39
CA ARG A 128 6.33 0.59 -6.43
C ARG A 128 5.62 1.93 -6.48
N PHE A 129 5.73 2.69 -5.40
CA PHE A 129 5.20 4.04 -5.26
C PHE A 129 6.20 4.87 -4.46
N ARG A 130 6.10 6.19 -4.56
CA ARG A 130 6.84 7.11 -3.71
C ARG A 130 6.30 7.01 -2.28
N PRO A 131 7.14 6.63 -1.28
CA PRO A 131 6.67 6.50 0.08
C PRO A 131 6.06 7.81 0.58
N ALA A 132 4.91 7.72 1.24
CA ALA A 132 4.23 8.85 1.86
C ALA A 132 3.80 9.99 0.92
N THR A 133 3.64 9.75 -0.40
CA THR A 133 2.99 10.70 -1.32
C THR A 133 1.62 10.20 -1.84
N LEU A 134 0.57 11.03 -1.69
CA LEU A 134 -0.72 10.86 -2.38
C LEU A 134 -0.94 11.99 -3.39
N LEU A 135 -1.66 11.68 -4.46
CA LEU A 135 -2.27 12.65 -5.36
C LEU A 135 -3.78 12.66 -5.08
N LEU A 136 -4.35 13.80 -4.69
CA LEU A 136 -5.80 13.96 -4.58
C LEU A 136 -6.32 14.81 -5.74
N THR A 137 -7.51 14.49 -6.25
CA THR A 137 -8.32 15.40 -7.07
C THR A 137 -9.51 15.87 -6.24
N VAL A 138 -9.74 17.18 -6.22
CA VAL A 138 -10.68 17.86 -5.32
C VAL A 138 -11.62 18.78 -6.10
N GLU A 139 -12.81 19.03 -5.57
CA GLU A 139 -13.78 19.94 -6.18
C GLU A 139 -14.47 20.85 -5.16
N GLY A 140 -15.26 21.80 -5.67
CA GLY A 140 -16.08 22.71 -4.88
C GLY A 140 -15.28 23.54 -3.87
N GLY A 141 -15.86 23.75 -2.69
CA GLY A 141 -15.26 24.61 -1.65
C GLY A 141 -13.92 24.11 -1.12
N LEU A 142 -13.63 22.80 -1.20
CA LEU A 142 -12.34 22.25 -0.79
C LEU A 142 -11.25 22.67 -1.78
N PHE A 143 -11.51 22.60 -3.09
CA PHE A 143 -10.62 23.11 -4.11
C PHE A 143 -10.35 24.61 -3.94
N ASP A 144 -11.40 25.42 -3.74
CA ASP A 144 -11.26 26.86 -3.52
C ASP A 144 -10.42 27.18 -2.27
N ALA A 145 -10.62 26.44 -1.17
CA ALA A 145 -9.86 26.62 0.06
C ALA A 145 -8.38 26.22 -0.07
N ILE A 146 -8.06 25.19 -0.86
CA ILE A 146 -6.69 24.78 -1.17
C ILE A 146 -6.03 25.84 -2.08
N ALA A 147 -6.72 26.27 -3.13
CA ALA A 147 -6.22 27.27 -4.08
C ALA A 147 -5.97 28.64 -3.41
N GLN A 148 -6.82 29.08 -2.49
CA GLN A 148 -6.64 30.34 -1.75
C GLN A 148 -5.42 30.34 -0.82
N ARG A 149 -4.88 29.17 -0.44
CA ARG A 149 -3.74 29.05 0.49
C ARG A 149 -2.44 28.65 -0.20
N TRP A 150 -2.43 28.61 -1.54
CA TRP A 150 -1.27 28.46 -2.41
C TRP A 150 -0.38 29.72 -2.41
N ASN A 151 0.34 29.95 -1.30
CA ASN A 151 1.25 31.10 -1.15
C ASN A 151 2.73 30.68 -0.97
N GLY A 152 3.08 29.44 -1.30
CA GLY A 152 4.46 28.99 -1.50
C GLY A 152 5.40 28.96 -0.28
N ALA A 153 4.91 29.17 0.95
CA ALA A 153 5.78 29.34 2.12
C ALA A 153 5.37 28.52 3.38
N GLY A 154 6.12 27.44 3.63
CA GLY A 154 6.65 27.13 4.97
C GLY A 154 5.80 26.30 5.94
N ARG A 155 4.47 26.25 5.82
CA ARG A 155 3.61 25.33 6.59
C ARG A 155 2.43 24.86 5.77
N VAL A 156 2.05 23.59 5.95
CA VAL A 156 0.75 23.06 5.51
C VAL A 156 -0.34 23.88 6.20
N PRO A 157 -1.10 24.70 5.46
CA PRO A 157 -2.17 25.46 6.07
C PRO A 157 -3.38 24.55 6.21
N LEU A 158 -4.09 24.67 7.33
CA LEU A 158 -5.46 24.15 7.47
C LEU A 158 -6.29 24.62 6.26
N THR A 159 -7.24 23.82 5.78
CA THR A 159 -8.21 24.24 4.76
C THR A 159 -9.40 24.98 5.38
N GLY A 160 -9.76 24.62 6.62
CA GLY A 160 -11.03 24.99 7.27
C GLY A 160 -12.09 23.88 7.15
N PHE A 161 -11.78 22.76 6.50
CA PHE A 161 -12.62 21.56 6.46
C PHE A 161 -12.14 20.62 7.56
N GLU A 162 -12.88 20.56 8.67
CA GLU A 162 -12.43 19.92 9.91
C GLU A 162 -11.97 18.46 9.73
N GLU A 163 -12.74 17.65 8.99
CA GLU A 163 -12.42 16.23 8.76
C GLU A 163 -11.15 16.05 7.90
N PHE A 164 -10.99 16.87 6.86
CA PHE A 164 -9.80 16.88 6.00
C PHE A 164 -8.56 17.31 6.79
N ASP A 165 -8.67 18.39 7.56
CA ASP A 165 -7.58 18.91 8.38
C ASP A 165 -7.20 17.96 9.53
N ALA A 166 -8.18 17.27 10.13
CA ALA A 166 -7.94 16.22 11.13
C ALA A 166 -7.24 15.00 10.52
N LEU A 167 -7.63 14.56 9.31
CA LEU A 167 -6.96 13.45 8.61
C LEU A 167 -5.51 13.82 8.25
N ASN A 168 -5.29 15.03 7.72
CA ASN A 168 -3.97 15.59 7.43
C ASN A 168 -3.05 15.58 8.66
N SER A 169 -3.59 16.04 9.81
CA SER A 169 -2.85 16.08 11.08
C SER A 169 -2.49 14.67 11.55
N ARG A 170 -3.43 13.73 11.52
CA ARG A 170 -3.23 12.33 11.94
C ARG A 170 -2.19 11.58 11.10
N LEU A 171 -2.12 11.87 9.81
CA LEU A 171 -1.16 11.27 8.86
C LEU A 171 0.21 11.99 8.85
N GLY A 172 0.34 13.13 9.54
CA GLY A 172 1.56 13.92 9.54
C GLY A 172 1.87 14.56 8.19
N LEU A 173 0.86 15.15 7.53
CA LEU A 173 1.04 15.97 6.33
C LEU A 173 2.02 17.11 6.63
N HIS A 174 3.13 17.17 5.90
CA HIS A 174 4.20 18.14 6.14
C HIS A 174 4.54 19.02 4.92
N ALA A 175 4.16 18.59 3.72
CA ALA A 175 4.23 19.40 2.50
C ALA A 175 3.11 19.03 1.53
N TRP A 176 2.70 19.97 0.69
CA TRP A 176 1.75 19.73 -0.40
C TRP A 176 2.04 20.65 -1.60
N GLU A 177 1.56 20.26 -2.77
CA GLU A 177 1.70 21.00 -4.02
C GLU A 177 0.39 20.95 -4.82
N SER A 178 -0.37 22.05 -4.83
CA SER A 178 -1.57 22.16 -5.67
C SER A 178 -1.19 22.24 -7.15
N MET A 179 -2.02 21.64 -7.99
CA MET A 179 -1.98 21.71 -9.44
C MET A 179 -3.32 22.27 -9.95
N PRO A 180 -3.54 23.60 -9.90
CA PRO A 180 -4.86 24.20 -10.10
C PRO A 180 -5.49 23.89 -11.47
N LEU A 181 -4.68 23.69 -12.51
CA LEU A 181 -5.13 23.34 -13.85
C LEU A 181 -5.75 21.93 -13.95
N LEU A 182 -5.46 21.06 -12.98
CA LEU A 182 -5.96 19.68 -12.89
C LEU A 182 -7.00 19.51 -11.76
N ALA A 183 -7.27 20.56 -10.98
CA ALA A 183 -8.00 20.50 -9.72
C ALA A 183 -7.43 19.46 -8.72
N SER A 184 -6.11 19.29 -8.72
CA SER A 184 -5.42 18.27 -7.91
C SER A 184 -4.44 18.86 -6.91
N VAL A 185 -3.98 18.04 -5.97
CA VAL A 185 -2.92 18.35 -5.01
C VAL A 185 -2.05 17.11 -4.72
N VAL A 186 -0.74 17.26 -4.85
CA VAL A 186 0.25 16.27 -4.38
C VAL A 186 0.47 16.52 -2.88
N MET A 187 0.44 15.48 -2.05
CA MET A 187 0.47 15.59 -0.60
C MET A 187 1.53 14.65 -0.02
N ASN A 188 2.42 15.18 0.82
CA ASN A 188 3.57 14.46 1.38
C ASN A 188 3.43 14.34 2.90
N PHE A 189 3.37 13.10 3.39
CA PHE A 189 3.03 12.71 4.75
C PHE A 189 4.25 12.16 5.51
N SER A 190 4.06 11.79 6.77
CA SER A 190 5.06 10.99 7.48
C SER A 190 5.27 9.65 6.78
N GLU A 191 6.50 9.11 6.78
CA GLU A 191 6.78 7.73 6.32
C GLU A 191 5.99 6.66 7.11
N ARG A 192 5.42 7.05 8.26
CA ARG A 192 4.50 6.24 9.06
C ARG A 192 3.09 6.15 8.48
N ALA A 193 2.72 6.96 7.50
CA ALA A 193 1.39 6.93 6.90
C ALA A 193 1.18 5.67 6.04
N ASN A 194 0.11 4.92 6.33
CA ASN A 194 -0.36 3.84 5.47
C ASN A 194 -1.23 4.43 4.36
N LEU A 195 -0.62 4.70 3.21
CA LEU A 195 -1.31 5.39 2.13
C LEU A 195 -2.38 4.57 1.43
N HIS A 196 -2.36 3.23 1.49
CA HIS A 196 -3.44 2.41 0.96
C HIS A 196 -4.74 2.64 1.74
N VAL A 197 -4.64 2.75 3.06
CA VAL A 197 -5.78 3.07 3.94
C VAL A 197 -6.13 4.56 3.88
N ALA A 198 -5.12 5.45 3.89
CA ALA A 198 -5.36 6.89 3.80
C ALA A 198 -6.07 7.29 2.51
N ARG A 199 -5.74 6.66 1.36
CA ARG A 199 -6.43 6.83 0.08
C ARG A 199 -7.93 6.65 0.23
N GLN A 200 -8.38 5.56 0.85
CA GLN A 200 -9.81 5.32 1.07
C GLN A 200 -10.41 6.35 2.04
N ALA A 201 -9.70 6.69 3.12
CA ALA A 201 -10.16 7.69 4.07
C ALA A 201 -10.32 9.09 3.45
N TYR A 202 -9.53 9.46 2.43
CA TYR A 202 -9.74 10.69 1.65
C TYR A 202 -10.94 10.58 0.70
N LEU A 203 -11.16 9.45 0.04
CA LEU A 203 -12.31 9.22 -0.85
C LEU A 203 -13.66 9.27 -0.13
N ASP A 204 -13.67 9.09 1.19
CA ASP A 204 -14.87 9.18 2.03
C ASP A 204 -15.21 10.63 2.44
N LEU A 205 -14.36 11.64 2.13
CA LEU A 205 -14.55 13.05 2.47
C LEU A 205 -15.30 13.85 1.39
N ASP A 206 -16.13 14.80 1.81
CA ASP A 206 -16.80 15.72 0.88
C ASP A 206 -15.79 16.62 0.14
N GLY A 207 -16.02 16.82 -1.15
CA GLY A 207 -15.12 17.57 -2.05
C GLY A 207 -13.86 16.82 -2.50
N VAL A 208 -13.63 15.55 -2.13
CA VAL A 208 -12.60 14.70 -2.74
C VAL A 208 -13.23 13.86 -3.85
N VAL A 209 -12.73 14.00 -5.07
CA VAL A 209 -13.23 13.28 -6.27
C VAL A 209 -12.42 12.01 -6.53
N ASP A 210 -11.11 12.09 -6.31
CA ASP A 210 -10.20 10.95 -6.48
C ASP A 210 -9.01 11.05 -5.52
N ALA A 211 -8.40 9.90 -5.25
CA ALA A 211 -7.18 9.75 -4.48
C ALA A 211 -6.34 8.65 -5.11
N GLU A 212 -5.10 8.95 -5.48
CA GLU A 212 -4.16 8.03 -6.11
C GLU A 212 -2.85 7.98 -5.32
N LEU A 213 -2.19 6.82 -5.37
CA LEU A 213 -0.81 6.67 -4.90
C LEU A 213 0.13 7.23 -5.98
N ASP A 214 1.25 7.83 -5.59
CA ASP A 214 2.31 8.25 -6.54
C ASP A 214 3.08 7.00 -7.03
N VAL A 215 2.52 6.25 -7.99
CA VAL A 215 3.04 4.96 -8.48
C VAL A 215 4.15 5.15 -9.51
N TYR A 216 5.28 4.45 -9.33
CA TYR A 216 6.35 4.37 -10.33
C TYR A 216 5.97 3.40 -11.46
N LEU A 217 5.80 3.90 -12.67
CA LEU A 217 5.46 3.13 -13.88
C LEU A 217 6.70 2.52 -14.57
N GLU A 218 7.67 2.02 -13.81
CA GLU A 218 8.93 1.49 -14.36
C GLU A 218 9.03 -0.03 -14.25
N ASP A 219 9.32 -0.71 -15.36
CA ASP A 219 9.76 -2.11 -15.33
C ASP A 219 11.22 -2.22 -14.82
N GLY A 220 11.61 -3.39 -14.32
CA GLY A 220 12.95 -3.65 -13.77
C GLY A 220 13.01 -4.89 -12.88
N PRO A 221 14.21 -5.25 -12.39
CA PRO A 221 14.37 -6.30 -11.38
C PRO A 221 13.51 -6.03 -10.15
N ASP A 222 12.85 -7.04 -9.59
CA ASP A 222 12.08 -6.90 -8.36
C ASP A 222 12.07 -8.21 -7.57
N ILE A 223 11.80 -8.09 -6.26
CA ILE A 223 11.53 -9.23 -5.39
C ILE A 223 10.06 -9.15 -4.99
N ALA A 224 9.36 -10.28 -5.02
CA ALA A 224 8.04 -10.43 -4.39
C ALA A 224 8.12 -11.56 -3.37
N VAL A 225 7.41 -11.40 -2.24
CA VAL A 225 7.49 -12.35 -1.13
C VAL A 225 6.17 -12.38 -0.37
N THR A 226 5.78 -13.58 0.07
CA THR A 226 4.69 -13.80 1.02
C THR A 226 5.08 -14.90 2.02
N SER A 227 4.38 -14.95 3.16
CA SER A 227 4.52 -15.99 4.17
C SER A 227 3.20 -16.73 4.34
N ALA A 228 3.23 -18.06 4.30
CA ALA A 228 2.05 -18.89 4.53
C ALA A 228 2.43 -20.21 5.22
N SER A 229 1.68 -20.57 6.27
CA SER A 229 1.90 -21.79 7.06
C SER A 229 3.35 -21.94 7.57
N GLY A 230 3.97 -20.85 8.01
CA GLY A 230 5.36 -20.84 8.52
C GLY A 230 6.45 -21.00 7.45
N ARG A 231 6.10 -20.88 6.17
CA ARG A 231 7.04 -20.94 5.04
C ARG A 231 7.01 -19.63 4.26
N TRP A 232 8.17 -19.20 3.79
CA TRP A 232 8.31 -18.03 2.93
C TRP A 232 8.35 -18.45 1.47
N PHE A 233 7.64 -17.72 0.61
CA PHE A 233 7.57 -17.93 -0.82
C PHE A 233 8.13 -16.69 -1.49
N VAL A 234 9.28 -16.82 -2.16
CA VAL A 234 10.03 -15.69 -2.71
C VAL A 234 10.18 -15.84 -4.22
N MET A 235 9.89 -14.77 -4.93
CA MET A 235 10.05 -14.62 -6.37
C MET A 235 11.09 -13.52 -6.60
N MET A 236 12.17 -13.86 -7.30
CA MET A 236 13.24 -12.92 -7.64
C MET A 236 13.30 -12.78 -9.15
N ARG A 237 12.81 -11.66 -9.68
CA ARG A 237 12.85 -11.33 -11.11
C ARG A 237 14.11 -10.53 -11.41
N LYS A 238 15.01 -11.08 -12.22
CA LYS A 238 16.08 -10.33 -12.87
C LYS A 238 15.57 -9.86 -14.23
N ALA A 239 15.61 -8.56 -14.51
CA ALA A 239 15.18 -7.99 -15.79
C ALA A 239 16.22 -7.02 -16.35
N TRP A 240 16.34 -6.93 -17.68
CA TRP A 240 17.32 -6.10 -18.38
C TRP A 240 16.85 -5.71 -19.79
N GLY A 241 17.54 -4.74 -20.41
CA GLY A 241 17.14 -4.15 -21.69
C GLY A 241 16.55 -2.75 -21.50
N ASP A 242 15.60 -2.37 -22.36
CA ASP A 242 14.95 -1.03 -22.34
C ASP A 242 13.88 -0.90 -21.24
N CYS A 243 14.28 -1.07 -19.99
CA CYS A 243 13.38 -1.05 -18.84
C CYS A 243 12.50 0.21 -18.65
N PRO A 244 12.91 1.44 -19.05
CA PRO A 244 12.00 2.60 -19.08
C PRO A 244 10.76 2.42 -19.96
N SER A 245 10.83 1.56 -20.98
CA SER A 245 9.72 1.24 -21.89
C SER A 245 9.04 -0.11 -21.58
N GLY A 246 9.52 -0.84 -20.57
CA GLY A 246 9.28 -2.28 -20.39
C GLY A 246 10.53 -3.09 -20.74
N CYS A 247 11.06 -3.84 -19.78
CA CYS A 247 12.31 -4.58 -19.95
C CYS A 247 12.15 -5.67 -21.02
N LEU A 248 12.98 -5.60 -22.07
CA LEU A 248 12.96 -6.54 -23.19
C LEU A 248 13.26 -7.99 -22.78
N HIS A 249 13.97 -8.18 -21.67
CA HIS A 249 14.39 -9.49 -21.19
C HIS A 249 14.19 -9.61 -19.68
N SER A 250 13.79 -10.82 -19.27
CA SER A 250 13.49 -11.14 -17.89
C SER A 250 13.78 -12.62 -17.60
N ARG A 251 14.07 -12.92 -16.34
CA ARG A 251 14.22 -14.26 -15.79
C ARG A 251 13.89 -14.23 -14.31
N THR A 252 12.85 -14.94 -13.92
CA THR A 252 12.46 -15.09 -12.51
C THR A 252 12.94 -16.43 -11.94
N SER A 253 13.28 -16.44 -10.65
CA SER A 253 13.51 -17.67 -9.87
C SER A 253 12.55 -17.73 -8.69
N PHE A 254 12.08 -18.93 -8.38
CA PHE A 254 11.14 -19.22 -7.29
C PHE A 254 11.84 -19.97 -6.18
N PHE A 255 11.61 -19.55 -4.94
CA PHE A 255 12.19 -20.16 -3.76
C PHE A 255 11.11 -20.37 -2.69
N VAL A 256 11.13 -21.54 -2.05
CA VAL A 256 10.42 -21.80 -0.80
C VAL A 256 11.46 -21.91 0.31
N VAL A 257 11.29 -21.12 1.36
CA VAL A 257 12.21 -21.09 2.52
C VAL A 257 11.47 -21.54 3.77
N ASN A 258 12.04 -22.52 4.46
CA ASN A 258 11.45 -23.17 5.62
C ASN A 258 12.55 -23.51 6.64
N HIS A 259 12.55 -22.87 7.82
CA HIS A 259 13.57 -23.07 8.87
C HIS A 259 15.03 -23.00 8.34
N GLY A 260 15.34 -22.03 7.49
CA GLY A 260 16.66 -21.86 6.86
C GLY A 260 16.96 -22.79 5.68
N HIS A 261 16.15 -23.83 5.44
CA HIS A 261 16.24 -24.61 4.21
C HIS A 261 15.65 -23.84 3.03
N VAL A 262 16.39 -23.75 1.92
CA VAL A 262 15.97 -23.09 0.68
C VAL A 262 15.79 -24.12 -0.43
N GLU A 263 14.55 -24.29 -0.88
CA GLU A 263 14.19 -25.09 -2.06
C GLU A 263 13.97 -24.15 -3.26
N ARG A 264 14.71 -24.32 -4.36
CA ARG A 264 14.38 -23.67 -5.64
C ARG A 264 13.29 -24.48 -6.34
N VAL A 265 12.19 -23.81 -6.69
CA VAL A 265 11.04 -24.40 -7.38
C VAL A 265 11.11 -24.04 -8.87
N ASP A 266 10.70 -24.96 -9.74
CA ASP A 266 10.57 -24.69 -11.18
C ASP A 266 9.32 -23.85 -11.48
N GLY A 267 9.31 -23.14 -12.62
CA GLY A 267 8.22 -22.23 -12.97
C GLY A 267 6.85 -22.90 -13.08
N ASN A 268 6.78 -24.13 -13.61
CA ASN A 268 5.52 -24.84 -13.82
C ASN A 268 4.90 -25.26 -12.48
N ARG A 269 5.72 -25.75 -11.55
CA ARG A 269 5.27 -26.06 -10.18
C ARG A 269 4.89 -24.78 -9.43
N ALA A 270 5.64 -23.70 -9.59
CA ALA A 270 5.34 -22.42 -8.95
C ALA A 270 4.02 -21.79 -9.42
N GLU A 271 3.69 -21.89 -10.72
CA GLU A 271 2.40 -21.44 -11.27
C GLU A 271 1.20 -22.15 -10.63
N GLY A 272 1.35 -23.44 -10.32
CA GLY A 272 0.33 -24.25 -9.65
C GLY A 272 0.12 -23.93 -8.16
N MET A 273 0.97 -23.10 -7.55
CA MET A 273 0.91 -22.75 -6.13
C MET A 273 0.18 -21.42 -5.92
N GLU A 274 -0.68 -21.35 -4.90
CA GLU A 274 -1.46 -20.13 -4.62
C GLU A 274 -0.59 -19.04 -3.97
N GLU A 275 0.39 -19.45 -3.16
CA GLU A 275 1.27 -18.56 -2.43
C GLU A 275 2.14 -17.69 -3.36
N PHE A 276 2.65 -18.25 -4.46
CA PHE A 276 3.37 -17.44 -5.45
C PHE A 276 2.45 -16.50 -6.22
N ARG A 277 1.18 -16.87 -6.44
CA ARG A 277 0.20 -16.02 -7.11
C ARG A 277 -0.31 -14.88 -6.21
N SER A 278 -0.29 -15.06 -4.88
CA SER A 278 -0.63 -14.01 -3.91
C SER A 278 0.55 -13.12 -3.50
N ALA A 279 1.80 -13.58 -3.72
CA ALA A 279 3.00 -12.78 -3.47
C ALA A 279 3.10 -11.51 -4.32
N VAL A 280 2.41 -11.45 -5.47
CA VAL A 280 2.38 -10.28 -6.35
C VAL A 280 0.97 -9.70 -6.47
N PRO A 281 0.79 -8.39 -6.27
CA PRO A 281 -0.47 -7.71 -6.58
C PRO A 281 -0.91 -7.90 -8.03
N SER A 282 -2.23 -7.96 -8.21
CA SER A 282 -2.83 -8.10 -9.53
C SER A 282 -2.38 -6.99 -10.47
N ARG A 283 -1.89 -7.37 -11.67
CA ARG A 283 -1.36 -6.52 -12.76
C ARG A 283 0.12 -6.12 -12.67
N GLU A 284 0.86 -6.52 -11.64
CA GLU A 284 2.30 -6.20 -11.56
C GLU A 284 3.18 -7.30 -12.18
N TRP A 285 3.11 -8.56 -11.70
CA TRP A 285 3.74 -9.75 -12.32
C TRP A 285 2.91 -11.00 -11.98
N PRO A 286 2.09 -11.59 -12.89
CA PRO A 286 2.60 -12.33 -14.07
C PRO A 286 1.92 -12.03 -15.43
N ARG A 287 2.72 -12.04 -16.50
CA ARG A 287 2.64 -12.99 -17.65
C ARG A 287 4.04 -13.10 -18.26
N TRP A 288 4.57 -14.27 -18.64
CA TRP A 288 4.21 -15.59 -18.13
C TRP A 288 4.25 -15.68 -16.61
N ILE A 289 5.06 -15.03 -15.77
CA ILE A 289 6.07 -13.94 -15.71
C ILE A 289 7.26 -13.88 -16.74
N GLU A 290 7.10 -13.29 -17.93
CA GLU A 290 7.88 -13.45 -19.19
C GLU A 290 9.42 -13.50 -19.08
#